data_AF-A0A1H4I033-F1
#
_entry.id   AF-A0A1H4I033-F1
#
_cell.length_a   1.000
_cell.length_b   1.000
_cell.length_c   1.000
_cell.angle_alpha   90.00
_cell.angle_beta   90.00
_cell.angle_gamma   90.00
#
_symmetry.space_group_name_H-M   'P 1'
#
loop_
_entity.id
_entity.type
_entity.pdbx_description
1 polymer ?
#
loop_
_entity_poly.entity_id
_entity_poly.type
_entity_poly.pdbx_seq_one_letter_code
_entity_poly.pdbx_strand_id
1 'polypeptide(L)'
;MKKKLFMTVLSILMVFSFAIPAFAEVSSKNFNLAQNGSAVDVLTYLNVDPKGSVEFSINNITDSSWNLKVTLYNGNTGNFVTKVLNKANPSGKFSNLVGSDSYIISVTNIDNTSHKGTLNFSWTGKWGGFVE
;
A
#
# COMPACT_ATOMS: atom_id res chain seq x y z
N MET A 1 38.14 5.73 34.75
CA MET A 1 37.64 6.30 33.47
C MET A 1 37.09 5.25 32.48
N LYS A 2 37.56 3.99 32.49
CA LYS A 2 37.11 2.93 31.56
C LYS A 2 35.60 2.59 31.60
N LYS A 3 34.95 2.67 32.76
CA LYS A 3 33.50 2.40 32.92
C LYS A 3 32.59 3.45 32.26
N LYS A 4 33.04 4.71 32.16
CA LYS A 4 32.26 5.79 31.53
C LYS A 4 32.24 5.63 30.00
N LEU A 5 33.37 5.23 29.40
CA LEU A 5 33.47 4.98 27.96
C LEU A 5 32.52 3.87 27.48
N PHE A 6 32.38 2.80 28.27
CA PHE A 6 31.53 1.65 27.91
C PHE A 6 30.03 2.01 27.92
N MET A 7 29.58 2.83 28.88
CA MET A 7 28.20 3.31 28.93
C MET A 7 27.86 4.28 27.78
N THR A 8 28.80 5.11 27.34
CA THR A 8 28.59 6.01 26.19
C THR A 8 28.52 5.24 24.87
N VAL A 9 29.33 4.17 24.71
CA VAL A 9 29.27 3.33 23.51
C VAL A 9 27.98 2.51 23.46
N LEU A 10 27.54 1.95 24.60
CA LEU A 10 26.29 1.18 24.67
C LEU A 10 25.05 2.05 24.40
N SER A 11 25.04 3.30 24.85
CA SER A 11 23.95 4.24 24.57
C SER A 11 23.91 4.69 23.10
N ILE A 12 25.07 4.89 22.46
CA ILE A 12 25.14 5.13 21.01
C ILE A 12 24.64 3.90 20.22
N LEU A 13 24.99 2.68 20.64
CA LEU A 13 24.54 1.46 20.00
C LEU A 13 23.01 1.25 20.13
N MET A 14 22.42 1.62 21.28
CA MET A 14 20.97 1.60 21.46
C MET A 14 20.26 2.61 20.55
N VAL A 15 20.83 3.79 20.31
CA VAL A 15 20.23 4.78 19.38
C VAL A 15 20.18 4.24 17.93
N PHE A 16 21.14 3.42 17.52
CA PHE A 16 21.10 2.72 16.23
C PHE A 16 20.14 1.51 16.20
N SER A 17 19.68 1.03 17.35
CA SER A 17 18.82 -0.17 17.45
C SER A 17 17.31 0.15 17.33
N PHE A 18 16.91 1.42 17.34
CA PHE A 18 15.49 1.82 17.38
C PHE A 18 14.92 2.41 16.09
N ALA A 19 15.66 2.39 14.99
CA ALA A 19 15.14 2.82 13.70
C ALA A 19 15.72 1.97 12.58
N ILE A 20 15.38 0.67 12.55
CA ILE A 20 15.43 -0.06 11.28
C ILE A 20 14.38 0.63 10.41
N PRO A 21 14.76 1.30 9.30
CA PRO A 21 13.77 1.83 8.38
C PRO A 21 12.93 0.64 7.94
N ALA A 22 11.62 0.68 8.20
CA ALA A 22 10.70 -0.22 7.53
C ALA A 22 10.81 0.15 6.04
N PHE A 23 11.59 -0.63 5.29
CA PHE A 23 11.70 -0.43 3.84
C PHE A 23 10.30 -0.67 3.28
N ALA A 24 9.71 0.38 2.70
CA ALA A 24 8.45 0.27 1.99
C ALA A 24 8.77 -0.31 0.61
N GLU A 25 8.22 -1.48 0.32
CA GLU A 25 8.23 -2.07 -1.02
C GLU A 25 7.35 -1.22 -1.95
N VAL A 26 7.69 -1.14 -3.23
CA VAL A 26 6.95 -0.34 -4.22
C VAL A 26 6.62 -1.14 -5.47
N SER A 27 5.45 -0.89 -6.06
CA SER A 27 5.03 -1.50 -7.33
C SER A 27 4.00 -0.61 -8.04
N SER A 28 3.69 -0.94 -9.28
CA SER A 28 2.68 -0.23 -10.07
C SER A 28 2.00 -1.15 -11.08
N LYS A 29 0.77 -0.80 -11.46
CA LYS A 29 0.04 -1.51 -12.52
C LYS A 29 -0.93 -0.58 -13.24
N ASN A 30 -1.01 -0.77 -14.55
CA ASN A 30 -1.97 -0.09 -15.39
C ASN A 30 -3.37 -0.73 -15.24
N PHE A 31 -4.39 0.09 -15.30
CA PHE A 31 -5.78 -0.34 -15.36
C PHE A 31 -6.52 0.30 -16.52
N ASN A 32 -7.52 -0.42 -17.01
CA ASN A 32 -8.51 0.08 -17.94
C ASN A 32 -9.87 -0.38 -17.42
N LEU A 33 -10.66 0.57 -16.92
CA LEU A 33 -11.93 0.32 -16.28
C LEU A 33 -13.04 0.89 -17.17
N ALA A 34 -14.05 0.05 -17.44
CA ALA A 34 -15.27 0.47 -18.10
C ALA A 34 -16.09 1.38 -17.17
N GLN A 35 -17.40 1.46 -17.36
CA GLN A 35 -18.30 2.23 -16.51
C GLN A 35 -18.42 1.67 -15.07
N ASN A 36 -19.30 2.29 -14.30
CA ASN A 36 -19.60 2.02 -12.90
C ASN A 36 -19.67 0.53 -12.58
N GLY A 37 -18.97 0.13 -11.53
CA GLY A 37 -18.87 -1.24 -11.04
C GLY A 37 -17.75 -2.06 -11.68
N SER A 38 -17.13 -1.59 -12.77
CA SER A 38 -15.96 -2.26 -13.34
C SER A 38 -14.78 -2.19 -12.37
N ALA A 39 -14.09 -3.31 -12.19
CA ALA A 39 -12.99 -3.43 -11.26
C ALA A 39 -11.84 -4.25 -11.83
N VAL A 40 -10.63 -4.00 -11.33
CA VAL A 40 -9.46 -4.80 -11.61
C VAL A 40 -8.64 -4.99 -10.34
N ASP A 41 -8.21 -6.23 -10.11
CA ASP A 41 -7.24 -6.53 -9.06
C ASP A 41 -5.84 -6.20 -9.57
N VAL A 42 -5.23 -5.20 -8.94
CA VAL A 42 -3.93 -4.72 -9.36
C VAL A 42 -2.80 -5.59 -8.81
N LEU A 43 -2.98 -6.17 -7.64
CA LEU A 43 -2.04 -7.11 -7.04
C LEU A 43 -2.79 -8.06 -6.12
N THR A 44 -2.40 -9.33 -6.17
CA THR A 44 -2.86 -10.40 -5.30
C THR A 44 -1.71 -10.89 -4.44
N TYR A 45 -1.99 -11.31 -3.21
CA TYR A 45 -1.00 -11.87 -2.27
C TYR A 45 0.08 -10.88 -1.81
N LEU A 46 -0.37 -9.66 -1.51
CA LEU A 46 0.46 -8.65 -0.87
C LEU A 46 0.72 -9.05 0.59
N ASN A 47 1.99 -9.29 0.92
CA ASN A 47 2.40 -9.58 2.29
C ASN A 47 2.74 -8.30 3.05
N VAL A 48 1.88 -7.95 4.00
CA VAL A 48 1.94 -6.74 4.82
C VAL A 48 2.32 -7.11 6.25
N ASP A 49 3.28 -6.40 6.82
CA ASP A 49 3.72 -6.58 8.20
C ASP A 49 2.60 -6.22 9.21
N PRO A 50 2.62 -6.81 10.43
CA PRO A 50 1.74 -6.38 11.51
C PRO A 50 1.91 -4.90 11.84
N LYS A 51 0.78 -4.19 11.98
CA LYS A 51 0.71 -2.71 12.11
C LYS A 51 1.25 -1.96 10.89
N GLY A 52 1.39 -2.66 9.77
CA GLY A 52 1.89 -2.11 8.53
C GLY A 52 0.91 -1.14 7.86
N SER A 53 1.34 -0.64 6.71
CA SER A 53 0.56 0.26 5.88
C SER A 53 0.69 -0.06 4.41
N VAL A 54 -0.34 0.32 3.65
CA VAL A 54 -0.35 0.34 2.19
C VAL A 54 -0.63 1.77 1.75
N GLU A 55 0.30 2.38 1.03
CA GLU A 55 0.15 3.70 0.42
C GLU A 55 -0.07 3.55 -1.08
N PHE A 56 -0.83 4.45 -1.69
CA PHE A 56 -1.16 4.35 -3.11
C PHE A 56 -1.47 5.70 -3.72
N SER A 57 -1.28 5.79 -5.03
CA SER A 57 -1.64 6.95 -5.85
C SER A 57 -2.07 6.52 -7.25
N ILE A 58 -3.01 7.27 -7.82
CA ILE A 58 -3.48 7.10 -9.18
C ILE A 58 -2.87 8.19 -10.05
N ASN A 59 -2.20 7.77 -11.12
CA ASN A 59 -1.56 8.64 -12.10
C ASN A 59 -2.07 8.33 -13.52
N ASN A 60 -1.72 9.19 -14.47
CA ASN A 60 -1.96 8.99 -15.91
C ASN A 60 -3.42 8.88 -16.34
N ILE A 61 -4.36 9.46 -15.57
CA ILE A 61 -5.74 9.71 -16.03
C ILE A 61 -5.78 11.10 -16.67
N THR A 62 -6.13 11.16 -17.95
CA THR A 62 -6.21 12.43 -18.71
C THR A 62 -7.44 13.26 -18.39
N ASP A 63 -8.50 12.62 -17.88
CA ASP A 63 -9.79 13.24 -17.67
C ASP A 63 -9.73 14.36 -16.61
N SER A 64 -10.58 15.38 -16.77
CA SER A 64 -10.68 16.51 -15.84
C SER A 64 -11.37 16.13 -14.54
N SER A 65 -12.19 15.08 -14.55
CA SER A 65 -12.93 14.54 -13.41
C SER A 65 -12.91 13.02 -13.49
N TRP A 66 -12.72 12.38 -12.34
CA TRP A 66 -12.80 10.94 -12.16
C TRP A 66 -12.96 10.64 -10.67
N ASN A 67 -13.66 9.56 -10.36
CA ASN A 67 -13.82 9.01 -9.03
C ASN A 67 -13.55 7.51 -9.09
N LEU A 68 -12.52 7.07 -8.38
CA LEU A 68 -12.12 5.67 -8.33
C LEU A 68 -12.06 5.22 -6.87
N LYS A 69 -12.55 4.01 -6.61
CA LYS A 69 -12.49 3.38 -5.30
C LYS A 69 -11.33 2.39 -5.27
N VAL A 70 -10.37 2.62 -4.38
CA VAL A 70 -9.33 1.65 -4.07
C VAL A 70 -9.79 0.83 -2.87
N THR A 71 -9.81 -0.49 -3.02
CA THR A 71 -10.19 -1.46 -1.99
C THR A 71 -8.97 -2.30 -1.64
N LEU A 72 -8.70 -2.46 -0.35
CA LEU A 72 -7.72 -3.39 0.17
C LEU A 72 -8.48 -4.50 0.91
N TYR A 73 -8.45 -5.71 0.36
CA TYR A 73 -9.11 -6.90 0.90
C TYR A 73 -8.08 -7.82 1.56
N ASN A 74 -8.35 -8.29 2.77
CA ASN A 74 -7.53 -9.27 3.47
C ASN A 74 -8.02 -10.68 3.14
N GLY A 75 -7.26 -11.42 2.34
CA GLY A 75 -7.63 -12.77 1.89
C GLY A 75 -7.85 -13.79 3.00
N ASN A 76 -7.18 -13.61 4.15
CA ASN A 76 -7.26 -14.56 5.27
C ASN A 76 -8.52 -14.35 6.12
N THR A 77 -9.00 -13.11 6.22
CA THR A 77 -10.12 -12.76 7.13
C THR A 77 -11.41 -12.38 6.41
N GLY A 78 -11.33 -12.07 5.11
CA GLY A 78 -12.46 -11.54 4.34
C GLY A 78 -12.79 -10.07 4.61
N ASN A 79 -12.07 -9.42 5.53
CA ASN A 79 -12.27 -8.00 5.83
C ASN A 79 -11.68 -7.12 4.73
N PHE A 80 -12.26 -5.93 4.55
CA PHE A 80 -11.76 -4.96 3.60
C PHE A 80 -11.84 -3.53 4.13
N VAL A 81 -10.99 -2.68 3.57
CA VAL A 81 -11.02 -1.23 3.76
C VAL A 81 -11.00 -0.54 2.39
N THR A 82 -11.63 0.63 2.31
CA THR A 82 -11.77 1.35 1.03
C THR A 82 -11.42 2.82 1.17
N LYS A 83 -10.92 3.42 0.08
CA LYS A 83 -10.82 4.88 -0.10
C LYS A 83 -11.30 5.27 -1.48
N VAL A 84 -12.03 6.37 -1.54
CA VAL A 84 -12.39 7.03 -2.82
C VAL A 84 -11.34 8.08 -3.11
N LEU A 85 -10.81 8.04 -4.33
CA LEU A 85 -9.84 8.98 -4.86
C LEU A 85 -10.48 9.74 -6.03
N ASN A 86 -10.00 10.95 -6.22
CA ASN A 86 -10.36 11.79 -7.36
C ASN A 86 -9.16 12.66 -7.76
N LYS A 87 -9.33 13.49 -8.80
CA LYS A 87 -8.25 14.35 -9.30
C LYS A 87 -7.65 15.28 -8.23
N ALA A 88 -8.46 15.77 -7.29
CA ALA A 88 -8.00 16.63 -6.22
C ALA A 88 -7.27 15.85 -5.11
N ASN A 89 -7.64 14.60 -4.89
CA ASN A 89 -7.04 13.71 -3.90
C ASN A 89 -6.67 12.37 -4.57
N PRO A 90 -5.57 12.34 -5.35
CA PRO A 90 -5.24 11.18 -6.17
C PRO A 90 -4.52 10.08 -5.40
N SER A 91 -4.28 10.27 -4.10
CA SER A 91 -3.50 9.35 -3.27
C SER A 91 -4.19 9.06 -1.93
N GLY A 92 -3.78 7.94 -1.31
CA GLY A 92 -4.32 7.49 -0.05
C GLY A 92 -3.38 6.54 0.68
N LYS A 93 -3.73 6.24 1.93
CA LYS A 93 -3.02 5.32 2.82
C LYS A 93 -3.99 4.52 3.66
N PHE A 94 -3.74 3.23 3.79
CA PHE A 94 -4.27 2.36 4.84
C PHE A 94 -3.16 2.11 5.86
N SER A 95 -3.46 2.26 7.15
CA SER A 95 -2.46 2.15 8.24
C SER A 95 -2.95 1.20 9.32
N ASN A 96 -2.02 0.76 10.17
CA ASN A 96 -2.32 -0.13 11.30
C ASN A 96 -3.02 -1.42 10.84
N LEU A 97 -2.56 -1.96 9.72
CA LEU A 97 -3.10 -3.17 9.13
C LEU A 97 -2.73 -4.38 9.97
N VAL A 98 -3.64 -5.35 10.04
CA VAL A 98 -3.32 -6.68 10.57
C VAL A 98 -2.35 -7.33 9.59
N GLY A 99 -1.26 -7.92 10.09
CA GLY A 99 -0.30 -8.59 9.23
C GLY A 99 -0.95 -9.76 8.48
N SER A 100 -0.69 -9.88 7.19
CA SER A 100 -1.24 -10.93 6.32
C SER A 100 -0.46 -11.00 5.03
N ASP A 101 -0.32 -12.21 4.50
CA ASP A 101 0.31 -12.57 3.23
C ASP A 101 -0.65 -12.55 2.03
N SER A 102 -1.92 -12.23 2.25
CA SER A 102 -2.99 -12.40 1.26
C SER A 102 -3.79 -11.14 1.00
N TYR A 103 -3.20 -9.96 1.22
CA TYR A 103 -3.88 -8.73 0.83
C TYR A 103 -4.04 -8.64 -0.69
N ILE A 104 -5.19 -8.14 -1.13
CA ILE A 104 -5.51 -7.89 -2.54
C ILE A 104 -5.84 -6.41 -2.66
N ILE A 105 -5.20 -5.72 -3.60
CA ILE A 105 -5.54 -4.33 -3.94
C ILE A 105 -6.40 -4.36 -5.20
N SER A 106 -7.57 -3.74 -5.13
CA SER A 106 -8.51 -3.63 -6.25
C SER A 106 -8.84 -2.17 -6.53
N VAL A 107 -8.94 -1.80 -7.81
CA VAL A 107 -9.40 -0.47 -8.23
C VAL A 107 -10.74 -0.65 -8.93
N THR A 108 -11.76 0.06 -8.45
CA THR A 108 -13.12 0.04 -9.01
C THR A 108 -13.48 1.41 -9.54
N ASN A 109 -14.08 1.44 -10.72
CA ASN A 109 -14.70 2.65 -11.23
C ASN A 109 -16.10 2.82 -10.63
N ILE A 110 -16.35 4.00 -10.07
CA ILE A 110 -17.66 4.35 -9.49
C ILE A 110 -18.37 5.47 -10.29
N ASP A 111 -17.77 5.91 -11.39
CA ASP A 111 -18.35 6.84 -12.33
C ASP A 111 -19.02 6.10 -13.50
N ASN A 112 -19.87 6.82 -14.26
CA ASN A 112 -20.55 6.27 -15.43
C ASN A 112 -19.72 6.34 -16.72
N THR A 113 -18.50 6.86 -16.66
CA THR A 113 -17.56 6.99 -17.78
C THR A 113 -16.38 6.05 -17.59
N SER A 114 -15.78 5.58 -18.68
CA SER A 114 -14.57 4.74 -18.62
C SER A 114 -13.34 5.54 -18.19
N HIS A 115 -12.45 4.93 -17.40
CA HIS A 115 -11.18 5.53 -17.00
C HIS A 115 -10.02 4.55 -17.18
N LYS A 116 -8.88 5.08 -17.63
CA LYS A 116 -7.61 4.35 -17.74
C LYS A 116 -6.51 5.12 -17.05
N GLY A 117 -5.61 4.41 -16.39
CA GLY A 117 -4.52 5.03 -15.64
C GLY A 117 -3.57 4.00 -15.05
N THR A 118 -2.77 4.46 -14.09
CA THR A 118 -1.78 3.63 -13.39
C THR A 118 -2.01 3.79 -11.89
N LEU A 119 -2.19 2.66 -11.18
CA LEU A 119 -2.08 2.65 -9.72
C LEU A 119 -0.62 2.39 -9.35
N ASN A 120 -0.03 3.31 -8.60
CA ASN A 120 1.27 3.13 -7.95
C ASN A 120 1.00 2.88 -6.47
N PHE A 121 1.69 1.93 -5.87
CA PHE A 121 1.46 1.58 -4.48
C PHE A 121 2.74 1.12 -3.80
N SER A 122 2.78 1.30 -2.49
CA SER A 122 3.85 0.84 -1.63
C SER A 122 3.29 0.22 -0.36
N TRP A 123 4.05 -0.66 0.29
CA TRP A 123 3.63 -1.28 1.53
C TRP A 123 4.80 -1.60 2.43
N THR A 124 4.54 -1.65 3.74
CA THR A 124 5.49 -2.20 4.72
C THR A 124 5.29 -3.71 4.80
N GLY A 125 6.26 -4.48 4.34
CA GLY A 125 6.19 -5.93 4.31
C GLY A 125 7.32 -6.52 3.49
N LYS A 126 7.27 -7.84 3.28
CA LYS A 126 8.18 -8.55 2.39
C LYS A 126 7.48 -8.85 1.08
N TRP A 127 8.22 -8.97 -0.01
CA TRP A 127 7.68 -9.70 -1.17
C TRP A 127 7.29 -11.10 -0.70
N GLY A 128 6.03 -11.47 -0.95
CA GLY A 128 5.66 -12.88 -0.97
C GLY A 128 6.62 -13.55 -1.93
N GLY A 129 7.39 -14.54 -1.43
CA GLY A 129 8.20 -15.39 -2.28
C GLY A 129 7.31 -15.89 -3.42
N PHE A 130 7.88 -15.92 -4.63
CA PHE A 130 7.27 -16.55 -5.77
C PHE A 130 6.58 -17.84 -5.31
N VAL A 131 5.27 -17.93 -5.55
CA VAL A 131 4.59 -19.21 -5.50
C VAL A 131 5.16 -20.01 -6.66
N GLU A 132 5.97 -21.02 -6.36
CA GLU A 132 6.26 -22.13 -7.28
C GLU A 132 5.00 -22.96 -7.51
#